data_AF-A0A6M1U8P8-F1
#
_entry.id   AF-A0A6M1U8P8-F1
#
_cell.length_a   1.000
_cell.length_b   1.000
_cell.length_c   1.000
_cell.angle_alpha   90.00
_cell.angle_beta   90.00
_cell.angle_gamma   90.00
#
_symmetry.space_group_name_H-M   'P 1'
#
loop_
_entity.id
_entity.type
_entity.pdbx_description
1 polymer ?
#
loop_
_entity_poly.entity_id
_entity_poly.type
_entity_poly.pdbx_seq_one_letter_code
_entity_poly.pdbx_strand_id
1 'polypeptide(L)'
;MKRIFSGVQPSGNLTIGNYLGAIKQFVELQHDATAYYCVVDLHALTVPQDPDALRRASREIAQLYLACGVDPAKATIFIQSHVRQHAELGWLLQCASYMGELNRMTQYKDKSEGKANVQVGLFTYPVLMAADILLYDTTHVPVGEDQKQHIELTRDIAERFNKRFGETFVIPEPHIQEFGARIMALDNPEKKMSKSAESEASRIAILESPDVFRKKIMRAVTDTENEIRFDPENKPGVSNLLTIYSLFADEPVDALVERYQGRGYGDLKKDLVEVMSDKLGKIQQRFRELDDPAELDKILRDGAEKAAAEAEKVLLRVKQAMGLVLL
;
A
#
# COMPACT_ATOMS: atom_id res chain seq x y z
N MET A 1 15.25 -6.80 16.25
CA MET A 1 14.13 -7.39 15.48
C MET A 1 13.64 -6.35 14.49
N LYS A 2 13.28 -6.73 13.26
CA LYS A 2 12.75 -5.77 12.27
C LYS A 2 11.42 -5.22 12.79
N ARG A 3 11.22 -3.92 12.60
CA ARG A 3 9.96 -3.20 12.86
C ARG A 3 9.48 -2.60 11.55
N ILE A 4 8.22 -2.88 11.22
CA ILE A 4 7.65 -2.64 9.91
C ILE A 4 6.40 -1.79 10.06
N PHE A 5 6.33 -0.73 9.28
CA PHE A 5 5.13 0.09 9.14
C PHE A 5 4.75 0.18 7.66
N SER A 6 3.47 -0.04 7.35
CA SER A 6 2.91 0.32 6.05
C SER A 6 1.47 0.79 6.19
N GLY A 7 1.06 1.72 5.33
CA GLY A 7 -0.25 2.34 5.36
C GLY A 7 -0.93 2.31 3.99
N VAL A 8 -2.24 2.07 3.97
CA VAL A 8 -3.06 2.13 2.74
C VAL A 8 -4.22 3.10 2.95
N GLN A 9 -4.40 4.00 1.98
CA GLN A 9 -5.50 4.96 2.00
C GLN A 9 -6.85 4.26 1.75
N PRO A 10 -7.89 4.56 2.56
CA PRO A 10 -9.24 4.06 2.33
C PRO A 10 -9.92 4.80 1.17
N SER A 11 -9.68 4.33 -0.04
CA SER A 11 -10.26 4.89 -1.27
C SER A 11 -11.35 4.01 -1.90
N GLY A 12 -11.61 2.83 -1.32
CA GLY A 12 -12.37 1.75 -1.97
C GLY A 12 -11.62 1.13 -3.15
N ASN A 13 -12.12 -0.02 -3.63
CA ASN A 13 -11.71 -0.67 -4.87
C ASN A 13 -10.21 -0.94 -5.00
N LEU A 14 -9.60 -1.55 -3.97
CA LEU A 14 -8.21 -2.02 -4.08
C LEU A 14 -8.05 -2.96 -5.27
N THR A 15 -7.01 -2.72 -6.07
CA THR A 15 -6.72 -3.54 -7.23
C THR A 15 -5.81 -4.71 -6.87
N ILE A 16 -5.70 -5.69 -7.77
CA ILE A 16 -4.67 -6.73 -7.65
C ILE A 16 -3.26 -6.13 -7.64
N GLY A 17 -3.05 -4.95 -8.22
CA GLY A 17 -1.78 -4.22 -8.11
C GLY A 17 -1.46 -3.80 -6.68
N ASN A 18 -2.47 -3.40 -5.90
CA ASN A 18 -2.28 -3.11 -4.47
C ASN A 18 -2.04 -4.38 -3.66
N TYR A 19 -2.74 -5.46 -3.99
CA TYR A 19 -2.55 -6.76 -3.34
C TYR A 19 -1.13 -7.29 -3.56
N LEU A 20 -0.72 -7.42 -4.82
CA LEU A 20 0.56 -8.01 -5.21
C LEU A 20 1.75 -7.11 -4.85
N GLY A 21 1.59 -5.78 -4.94
CA GLY A 21 2.67 -4.83 -4.69
C GLY A 21 2.89 -4.46 -3.22
N ALA A 22 1.98 -4.82 -2.31
CA ALA A 22 2.11 -4.48 -0.89
C ALA A 22 1.48 -5.52 0.05
N ILE A 23 0.18 -5.81 -0.09
CA ILE A 23 -0.55 -6.61 0.92
C ILE A 23 -0.03 -8.05 1.01
N LYS A 24 0.39 -8.66 -0.11
CA LYS A 24 1.03 -9.99 -0.10
C LYS A 24 2.27 -10.00 0.79
N GLN A 25 3.11 -8.97 0.70
CA GLN A 25 4.29 -8.83 1.56
C GLN A 25 3.90 -8.64 3.03
N PHE A 26 2.75 -8.02 3.33
CA PHE A 26 2.29 -7.88 4.72
C PHE A 26 2.06 -9.25 5.37
N VAL A 27 1.47 -10.17 4.61
CA VAL A 27 1.18 -11.53 5.06
C VAL A 27 2.46 -12.34 5.30
N GLU A 28 3.51 -12.09 4.53
CA GLU A 28 4.81 -12.74 4.69
C GLU A 28 5.60 -12.13 5.87
N LEU A 29 5.70 -10.80 5.92
CA LEU A 29 6.53 -10.06 6.86
C LEU A 29 6.03 -10.09 8.32
N GLN A 30 4.74 -10.32 8.56
CA GLN A 30 4.19 -10.46 9.92
C GLN A 30 4.78 -11.63 10.72
N HIS A 31 5.47 -12.58 10.08
CA HIS A 31 6.10 -13.72 10.76
C HIS A 31 7.52 -13.42 11.25
N ASP A 32 8.21 -12.48 10.61
CA ASP A 32 9.63 -12.20 10.85
C ASP A 32 9.89 -10.81 11.47
N ALA A 33 8.84 -10.01 11.68
CA ALA A 33 8.94 -8.64 12.15
C ALA A 33 7.77 -8.25 13.06
N THR A 34 8.00 -7.24 13.90
CA THR A 34 6.91 -6.50 14.54
C THR A 34 6.26 -5.61 13.48
N ALA A 35 5.02 -5.90 13.10
CA ALA A 35 4.35 -5.25 11.98
C ALA A 35 3.17 -4.38 12.42
N TYR A 36 3.10 -3.18 11.83
CA TYR A 36 2.05 -2.19 12.00
C TYR A 36 1.43 -1.90 10.62
N TYR A 37 0.18 -2.30 10.43
CA TYR A 37 -0.56 -2.08 9.18
C TYR A 37 -1.70 -1.10 9.43
N CYS A 38 -1.58 0.06 8.83
CA CYS A 38 -2.44 1.20 9.10
C CYS A 38 -3.43 1.45 7.96
N VAL A 39 -4.68 1.71 8.31
CA VAL A 39 -5.65 2.33 7.39
C VAL A 39 -5.54 3.84 7.57
N VAL A 40 -4.93 4.50 6.59
CA VAL A 40 -4.55 5.92 6.70
C VAL A 40 -5.68 6.86 6.27
N ASP A 41 -6.70 6.95 7.10
CA ASP A 41 -7.90 7.77 6.87
C ASP A 41 -7.65 9.27 6.95
N LEU A 42 -6.71 9.75 7.77
CA LEU A 42 -6.31 11.17 7.78
C LEU A 42 -5.65 11.58 6.45
N HIS A 43 -4.88 10.68 5.84
CA HIS A 43 -4.31 10.92 4.50
C HIS A 43 -5.38 10.97 3.40
N ALA A 44 -6.49 10.23 3.55
CA ALA A 44 -7.59 10.31 2.59
C ALA A 44 -8.24 11.71 2.55
N LEU A 45 -8.21 12.46 3.65
CA LEU A 45 -8.79 13.82 3.76
C LEU A 45 -7.97 14.92 3.07
N THR A 46 -6.82 14.58 2.46
CA THR A 46 -6.01 15.50 1.64
C THR A 46 -6.66 15.89 0.30
N VAL A 47 -7.79 15.25 -0.01
CA VAL A 47 -8.72 15.58 -1.09
C VAL A 47 -10.15 15.47 -0.56
N PRO A 48 -11.16 16.09 -1.20
CA PRO A 48 -12.55 15.96 -0.80
C PRO A 48 -13.02 14.49 -0.73
N GLN A 49 -13.75 14.15 0.33
CA GLN A 49 -14.29 12.80 0.57
C GLN A 49 -15.79 12.87 0.82
N ASP A 50 -16.51 11.85 0.37
CA ASP A 50 -17.86 11.57 0.86
C ASP A 50 -17.75 10.89 2.24
N PRO A 51 -18.36 11.45 3.31
CA PRO A 51 -18.20 10.91 4.67
C PRO A 51 -18.64 9.45 4.83
N ASP A 52 -19.72 9.04 4.16
CA ASP A 52 -20.22 7.67 4.25
C ASP A 52 -19.33 6.71 3.47
N ALA A 53 -18.84 7.12 2.29
CA ALA A 53 -17.89 6.35 1.51
C ALA A 53 -16.56 6.17 2.25
N LEU A 54 -16.01 7.22 2.87
CA LEU A 54 -14.77 7.12 3.64
C LEU A 54 -14.92 6.15 4.82
N ARG A 55 -16.05 6.22 5.54
CA ARG A 55 -16.34 5.32 6.66
C ARG A 55 -16.43 3.86 6.20
N ARG A 56 -17.15 3.59 5.10
CA ARG A 56 -17.25 2.26 4.50
C ARG A 56 -15.89 1.75 4.02
N ALA A 57 -15.17 2.56 3.27
CA ALA A 57 -13.86 2.20 2.73
C ALA A 57 -12.84 1.91 3.84
N SER A 58 -12.86 2.64 4.95
CA SER A 58 -11.94 2.39 6.07
C SER A 58 -12.13 1.01 6.69
N ARG A 59 -13.38 0.58 6.86
CA ARG A 59 -13.72 -0.77 7.32
C ARG A 59 -13.38 -1.83 6.29
N GLU A 60 -13.71 -1.58 5.02
CA GLU A 60 -13.43 -2.50 3.91
C GLU A 60 -11.93 -2.80 3.76
N ILE A 61 -11.05 -1.80 3.88
CA ILE A 61 -9.60 -2.01 3.83
C ILE A 61 -9.13 -2.90 4.99
N ALA A 62 -9.59 -2.63 6.21
CA ALA A 62 -9.23 -3.44 7.37
C ALA A 62 -9.70 -4.89 7.20
N GLN A 63 -10.93 -5.09 6.73
CA GLN A 63 -11.49 -6.39 6.42
C GLN A 63 -10.71 -7.09 5.29
N LEU A 64 -10.26 -6.35 4.28
CA LEU A 64 -9.41 -6.87 3.21
C LEU A 64 -8.04 -7.33 3.72
N TYR A 65 -7.42 -6.62 4.67
CA TYR A 65 -6.16 -7.10 5.28
C TYR A 65 -6.35 -8.46 5.94
N LEU A 66 -7.40 -8.61 6.75
CA LEU A 66 -7.74 -9.87 7.40
C LEU A 66 -8.05 -10.97 6.38
N ALA A 67 -8.83 -10.64 5.34
CA ALA A 67 -9.19 -11.58 4.28
C ALA A 67 -7.99 -12.03 3.43
N CYS A 68 -6.99 -11.16 3.25
CA CYS A 68 -5.74 -11.50 2.58
C CYS A 68 -4.81 -12.38 3.43
N GLY A 69 -5.04 -12.48 4.75
CA GLY A 69 -4.27 -13.33 5.65
C GLY A 69 -3.41 -12.59 6.68
N VAL A 70 -3.58 -11.28 6.85
CA VAL A 70 -2.95 -10.57 7.97
C VAL A 70 -3.61 -11.02 9.27
N ASP A 71 -2.81 -11.55 10.19
CA ASP A 71 -3.27 -12.11 11.46
C ASP A 71 -3.16 -11.05 12.58
N PRO A 72 -4.27 -10.61 13.20
CA PRO A 72 -4.25 -9.60 14.26
C PRO A 72 -3.57 -10.06 15.56
N ALA A 73 -3.27 -11.35 15.70
CA ALA A 73 -2.43 -11.86 16.77
C ALA A 73 -0.92 -11.66 16.51
N LYS A 74 -0.52 -11.48 15.24
CA LYS A 74 0.89 -11.34 14.82
C LYS A 74 1.24 -9.92 14.40
N ALA A 75 0.30 -9.20 13.80
CA ALA A 75 0.45 -7.83 13.36
C ALA A 75 -0.57 -6.89 14.03
N THR A 76 -0.22 -5.62 14.17
CA THR A 76 -1.11 -4.58 14.69
C THR A 76 -1.83 -3.93 13.52
N ILE A 77 -3.14 -4.15 13.41
CA ILE A 77 -4.00 -3.52 12.39
C ILE A 77 -4.83 -2.43 13.05
N PHE A 78 -4.78 -1.20 12.54
CA PHE A 78 -5.49 -0.08 13.15
C PHE A 78 -5.87 1.01 12.14
N ILE A 79 -6.79 1.89 12.55
CA ILE A 79 -7.16 3.11 11.81
C ILE A 79 -6.31 4.27 12.31
N GLN A 80 -5.69 5.04 11.41
CA GLN A 80 -4.78 6.12 11.74
C GLN A 80 -5.39 7.15 12.70
N SER A 81 -6.62 7.61 12.43
CA SER A 81 -7.31 8.60 13.27
C SER A 81 -7.62 8.13 14.69
N HIS A 82 -7.58 6.82 14.97
CA HIS A 82 -7.77 6.27 16.32
C HIS A 82 -6.52 6.36 17.19
N VAL A 83 -5.37 6.74 16.61
CA VAL A 83 -4.08 6.88 17.30
C VAL A 83 -3.64 8.34 17.20
N ARG A 84 -4.01 9.14 18.20
CA ARG A 84 -3.81 10.61 18.22
C ARG A 84 -2.35 11.04 17.99
N GLN A 85 -1.41 10.18 18.37
CA GLN A 85 0.03 10.44 18.28
C GLN A 85 0.46 10.73 16.84
N HIS A 86 -0.22 10.20 15.82
CA HIS A 86 0.04 10.48 14.41
C HIS A 86 -0.13 11.97 14.10
N ALA A 87 -1.25 12.56 14.52
CA ALA A 87 -1.52 13.98 14.31
C ALA A 87 -0.58 14.87 15.14
N GLU A 88 -0.33 14.49 16.41
CA GLU A 88 0.56 15.26 17.29
C GLU A 88 2.01 15.25 16.78
N LEU A 89 2.56 14.09 16.44
CA LEU A 89 3.90 14.02 15.87
C LEU A 89 3.95 14.69 14.48
N GLY A 90 2.90 14.55 13.67
CA GLY A 90 2.77 15.23 12.39
C GLY A 90 2.97 16.74 12.51
N TRP A 91 2.34 17.36 13.52
CA TRP A 91 2.56 18.78 13.82
C TRP A 91 4.00 19.09 14.25
N LEU A 92 4.55 18.31 15.18
CA LEU A 92 5.92 18.52 15.67
C LEU A 92 6.96 18.42 14.54
N LEU A 93 6.78 17.47 13.62
CA LEU A 93 7.65 17.30 12.45
C LEU A 93 7.44 18.39 11.40
N GLN A 94 6.25 19.01 11.30
CA GLN A 94 6.06 20.18 10.45
C GLN A 94 6.94 21.34 10.92
N CYS A 95 7.12 21.52 12.24
CA CYS A 95 8.05 22.49 12.81
C CYS A 95 9.54 22.14 12.59
N ALA A 96 9.84 20.93 12.11
CA ALA A 96 11.18 20.46 11.76
C ALA A 96 11.41 20.30 10.23
N SER A 97 10.39 20.61 9.42
CA SER A 97 10.41 20.46 7.96
C SER A 97 10.48 21.83 7.26
N TYR A 98 10.99 21.87 6.03
CA TYR A 98 11.08 23.10 5.24
C TYR A 98 10.13 23.10 4.03
N MET A 99 9.53 24.26 3.76
CA MET A 99 8.67 24.47 2.59
C MET A 99 9.31 24.00 1.27
N GLY A 100 10.61 24.24 1.10
CA GLY A 100 11.33 23.88 -0.13
C GLY A 100 11.34 22.38 -0.42
N GLU A 101 11.31 21.54 0.61
CA GLU A 101 11.32 20.08 0.49
C GLU A 101 9.96 19.58 -0.01
N LEU A 102 8.89 20.08 0.61
CA LEU A 102 7.52 19.75 0.25
C LEU A 102 7.18 20.26 -1.16
N ASN A 103 7.65 21.44 -1.55
CA ASN A 103 7.50 21.98 -2.90
C ASN A 103 8.15 21.12 -3.99
N ARG A 104 9.15 20.31 -3.65
CA ARG A 104 9.85 19.43 -4.61
C ARG A 104 9.22 18.05 -4.75
N MET A 105 8.24 17.70 -3.92
CA MET A 105 7.56 16.41 -3.99
C MET A 105 6.81 16.27 -5.32
N THR A 106 7.14 15.24 -6.09
CA THR A 106 6.55 14.99 -7.41
C THR A 106 5.06 14.74 -7.29
N GLN A 107 4.64 13.94 -6.30
CA GLN A 107 3.22 13.68 -6.05
C GLN A 107 2.43 14.94 -5.69
N TYR A 108 3.04 15.92 -5.01
CA TYR A 108 2.37 17.19 -4.75
C TYR A 108 2.20 17.98 -6.06
N LYS A 109 3.24 18.08 -6.89
CA LYS A 109 3.18 18.76 -8.19
C LYS A 109 2.10 18.14 -9.09
N ASP A 110 2.15 16.83 -9.29
CA ASP A 110 1.21 16.12 -10.16
C ASP A 110 -0.24 16.25 -9.68
N LYS A 111 -0.48 16.19 -8.36
CA LYS A 111 -1.84 16.28 -7.80
C LYS A 111 -2.36 17.71 -7.66
N SER A 112 -1.50 18.72 -7.72
CA SER A 112 -1.86 20.15 -7.64
C SER A 112 -1.97 20.81 -9.01
N GLU A 113 -1.35 20.23 -10.03
CA GLU A 113 -1.36 20.76 -11.39
C GLU A 113 -2.79 21.00 -11.91
N GLY A 114 -3.01 22.17 -12.50
CA GLY A 114 -4.30 22.56 -13.07
C GLY A 114 -5.42 22.87 -12.06
N LYS A 115 -5.16 22.82 -10.74
CA LYS A 115 -6.17 23.13 -9.71
C LYS A 115 -6.08 24.58 -9.25
N ALA A 116 -7.24 25.25 -9.24
CA ALA A 116 -7.35 26.62 -8.71
C ALA A 116 -7.14 26.71 -7.19
N ASN A 117 -7.60 25.69 -6.46
CA ASN A 117 -7.47 25.59 -5.01
C ASN A 117 -6.90 24.23 -4.64
N VAL A 118 -5.87 24.23 -3.81
CA VAL A 118 -5.19 23.03 -3.32
C VAL A 118 -5.27 23.04 -1.80
N GLN A 119 -5.75 21.94 -1.20
CA GLN A 119 -5.83 21.82 0.24
C GLN A 119 -4.42 21.80 0.86
N VAL A 120 -4.23 22.48 1.99
CA VAL A 120 -2.95 22.47 2.73
C VAL A 120 -2.53 21.06 3.13
N GLY A 121 -3.51 20.17 3.38
CA GLY A 121 -3.28 18.75 3.61
C GLY A 121 -2.49 18.09 2.47
N LEU A 122 -2.78 18.41 1.21
CA LEU A 122 -2.04 17.85 0.06
C LEU A 122 -0.58 18.29 0.03
N PHE A 123 -0.26 19.46 0.57
CA PHE A 123 1.11 19.95 0.66
C PHE A 123 1.85 19.34 1.86
N THR A 124 1.15 19.12 2.97
CA THR A 124 1.75 18.73 4.26
C THR A 124 1.68 17.23 4.57
N TYR A 125 0.92 16.43 3.80
CA TYR A 125 0.80 14.99 4.03
C TYR A 125 2.14 14.23 4.04
N PRO A 126 3.21 14.62 3.30
CA PRO A 126 4.47 13.89 3.38
C PRO A 126 5.06 13.92 4.81
N VAL A 127 4.80 14.99 5.57
CA VAL A 127 5.23 15.10 6.97
C VAL A 127 4.37 14.24 7.89
N LEU A 128 3.06 14.13 7.61
CA LEU A 128 2.20 13.18 8.32
C LEU A 128 2.63 11.73 8.05
N MET A 129 3.02 11.41 6.81
CA MET A 129 3.57 10.09 6.46
C MET A 129 4.87 9.81 7.22
N ALA A 130 5.75 10.81 7.36
CA ALA A 130 6.95 10.68 8.18
C ALA A 130 6.59 10.39 9.64
N ALA A 131 5.59 11.07 10.21
CA ALA A 131 5.11 10.80 11.55
C ALA A 131 4.57 9.36 11.69
N ASP A 132 3.80 8.89 10.71
CA ASP A 132 3.26 7.54 10.70
C ASP A 132 4.35 6.47 10.80
N ILE A 133 5.45 6.66 10.07
CA ILE A 133 6.57 5.73 10.05
C ILE A 133 7.40 5.83 11.34
N LEU A 134 7.74 7.05 11.77
CA LEU A 134 8.69 7.27 12.86
C LEU A 134 8.13 6.92 14.24
N LEU A 135 6.81 6.99 14.45
CA LEU A 135 6.17 6.67 15.74
C LEU A 135 6.43 5.26 16.26
N TYR A 136 6.80 4.34 15.38
CA TYR A 136 6.95 2.93 15.74
C TYR A 136 8.39 2.47 15.75
N ASP A 137 9.37 3.37 15.79
CA ASP A 137 10.80 3.02 15.64
C ASP A 137 11.02 2.11 14.42
N THR A 138 10.33 2.45 13.33
CA THR A 138 10.27 1.64 12.11
C THR A 138 11.64 1.52 11.48
N THR A 139 12.03 0.28 11.19
CA THR A 139 13.29 -0.02 10.50
C THR A 139 13.09 -0.16 9.00
N HIS A 140 11.96 -0.71 8.55
CA HIS A 140 11.70 -1.03 7.15
C HIS A 140 10.27 -0.64 6.78
N VAL A 141 10.09 -0.08 5.59
CA VAL A 141 8.79 0.42 5.11
C VAL A 141 8.45 -0.27 3.78
N PRO A 142 7.57 -1.30 3.80
CA PRO A 142 7.14 -2.02 2.60
C PRO A 142 6.22 -1.16 1.77
N VAL A 143 6.69 -0.77 0.57
CA VAL A 143 5.95 0.10 -0.34
C VAL A 143 6.29 -0.19 -1.80
N GLY A 144 5.44 0.31 -2.69
CA GLY A 144 5.78 0.42 -4.11
C GLY A 144 6.82 1.53 -4.37
N GLU A 145 7.45 1.45 -5.53
CA GLU A 145 8.49 2.39 -5.99
C GLU A 145 8.03 3.86 -5.98
N ASP A 146 6.72 4.12 -6.19
CA ASP A 146 6.14 5.45 -6.19
C ASP A 146 6.18 6.19 -4.84
N GLN A 147 6.47 5.47 -3.75
CA GLN A 147 6.57 6.02 -2.40
C GLN A 147 8.02 6.26 -1.96
N LYS A 148 9.02 5.88 -2.77
CA LYS A 148 10.45 6.03 -2.43
C LYS A 148 10.80 7.47 -2.04
N GLN A 149 10.31 8.45 -2.80
CA GLN A 149 10.58 9.87 -2.51
C GLN A 149 10.08 10.31 -1.13
N HIS A 150 8.94 9.78 -0.66
CA HIS A 150 8.43 10.11 0.67
C HIS A 150 9.23 9.44 1.78
N ILE A 151 9.76 8.24 1.53
CA ILE A 151 10.65 7.56 2.48
C ILE A 151 11.97 8.32 2.60
N GLU A 152 12.55 8.80 1.49
CA GLU A 152 13.75 9.65 1.56
C GLU A 152 13.48 10.93 2.35
N LEU A 153 12.34 11.61 2.12
CA LEU A 153 11.97 12.76 2.93
C LEU A 153 11.81 12.40 4.43
N THR A 154 11.23 11.24 4.73
CA THR A 154 11.09 10.76 6.11
C THR A 154 12.46 10.58 6.78
N ARG A 155 13.42 10.01 6.04
CA ARG A 155 14.81 9.86 6.49
C ARG A 155 15.48 11.21 6.72
N ASP A 156 15.36 12.13 5.77
CA ASP A 156 15.91 13.50 5.88
C ASP A 156 15.37 14.24 7.12
N ILE A 157 14.07 14.11 7.39
CA ILE A 157 13.42 14.68 8.58
C ILE A 157 13.98 14.04 9.85
N ALA A 158 14.07 12.71 9.89
CA ALA A 158 14.56 11.96 11.05
C ALA A 158 16.03 12.28 11.36
N GLU A 159 16.91 12.25 10.36
CA GLU A 159 18.34 12.58 10.50
C GLU A 159 18.55 14.02 10.98
N ARG A 160 17.78 14.96 10.42
CA ARG A 160 17.81 16.37 10.86
C ARG A 160 17.35 16.52 12.30
N PHE A 161 16.26 15.85 12.67
CA PHE A 161 15.76 15.87 14.03
C PHE A 161 16.83 15.33 14.99
N ASN A 162 17.42 14.17 14.68
CA ASN A 162 18.47 13.55 15.48
C ASN A 162 19.68 14.47 15.64
N LYS A 163 20.14 15.10 14.55
CA LYS A 163 21.26 16.04 14.58
C LYS A 163 20.98 17.26 15.46
N ARG A 164 19.73 17.74 15.47
CA ARG A 164 19.33 18.95 16.19
C ARG A 164 19.05 18.69 17.68
N PHE A 165 18.40 17.58 18.00
CA PHE A 165 17.86 17.31 19.33
C PHE A 165 18.46 16.08 20.02
N GLY A 166 19.42 15.39 19.36
CA GLY A 166 20.01 14.13 19.81
C GLY A 166 19.31 12.91 19.20
N GLU A 167 19.99 11.76 19.21
CA GLU A 167 19.50 10.49 18.64
C GLU A 167 18.11 10.11 19.19
N THR A 168 17.06 10.44 18.42
CA THR A 168 15.65 10.33 18.84
C THR A 168 14.87 9.37 17.95
N PHE A 169 15.18 9.27 16.67
CA PHE A 169 14.48 8.40 15.73
C PHE A 169 15.39 7.32 15.18
N VAL A 170 14.81 6.14 14.94
CA VAL A 170 15.37 5.15 14.03
C VAL A 170 15.19 5.65 12.60
N ILE A 171 16.23 5.55 11.78
CA ILE A 171 16.17 5.94 10.37
C ILE A 171 15.61 4.77 9.55
N PRO A 172 14.42 4.88 8.92
CA PRO A 172 13.81 3.79 8.20
C PRO A 172 14.46 3.56 6.83
N GLU A 173 14.37 2.32 6.34
CA GLU A 173 14.77 1.95 4.97
C GLU A 173 13.55 1.53 4.13
N PRO A 174 13.53 1.85 2.82
CA PRO A 174 12.50 1.34 1.94
C PRO A 174 12.66 -0.18 1.77
N HIS A 175 11.56 -0.91 1.89
CA HIS A 175 11.50 -2.33 1.55
C HIS A 175 10.68 -2.48 0.27
N ILE A 176 11.37 -2.50 -0.88
CA ILE A 176 10.75 -2.54 -2.20
C ILE A 176 10.92 -3.95 -2.76
N GLN A 177 9.83 -4.56 -3.18
CA GLN A 177 9.85 -5.85 -3.85
C GLN A 177 10.44 -5.70 -5.25
N GLU A 178 11.51 -6.42 -5.57
CA GLU A 178 12.16 -6.30 -6.89
C GLU A 178 11.26 -6.81 -8.03
N PHE A 179 10.55 -7.91 -7.80
CA PHE A 179 9.65 -8.53 -8.79
C PHE A 179 8.18 -8.28 -8.45
N GLY A 180 7.42 -7.65 -9.33
CA GLY A 180 5.99 -7.41 -9.12
C GLY A 180 5.62 -6.14 -8.35
N ALA A 181 6.58 -5.29 -7.98
CA ALA A 181 6.28 -3.99 -7.35
C ALA A 181 5.41 -3.07 -8.21
N ARG A 182 5.38 -3.30 -9.53
CA ARG A 182 4.62 -2.50 -10.47
C ARG A 182 3.82 -3.38 -11.44
N ILE A 183 2.56 -3.62 -11.09
CA ILE A 183 1.60 -4.26 -11.99
C ILE A 183 1.05 -3.22 -12.97
N MET A 184 1.08 -3.54 -14.26
CA MET A 184 0.67 -2.65 -15.34
C MET A 184 -0.82 -2.82 -15.67
N ALA A 185 -1.40 -1.80 -16.29
CA ALA A 185 -2.78 -1.83 -16.74
C ALA A 185 -2.95 -2.87 -17.86
N LEU A 186 -4.10 -3.56 -17.86
CA LEU A 186 -4.37 -4.66 -18.79
C LEU A 186 -4.66 -4.17 -20.22
N ASP A 187 -5.18 -2.96 -20.37
CA ASP A 187 -5.53 -2.36 -21.66
C ASP A 187 -4.43 -1.44 -22.22
N ASN A 188 -3.52 -0.98 -21.37
CA ASN A 188 -2.32 -0.25 -21.77
C ASN A 188 -1.15 -0.62 -20.83
N PRO A 189 -0.28 -1.56 -21.25
CA PRO A 189 0.77 -2.07 -20.39
C PRO A 189 1.95 -1.10 -20.17
N GLU A 190 1.93 0.11 -20.75
CA GLU A 190 2.87 1.19 -20.44
C GLU A 190 2.48 1.98 -19.19
N LYS A 191 1.20 1.91 -18.79
CA LYS A 191 0.66 2.61 -17.63
C LYS A 191 0.54 1.65 -16.43
N LYS A 192 0.83 2.15 -15.23
CA LYS A 192 0.61 1.39 -13.99
C LYS A 192 -0.89 1.14 -13.79
N MET A 193 -1.25 -0.04 -13.30
CA MET A 193 -2.63 -0.31 -12.89
C MET A 193 -3.03 0.67 -11.77
N SER A 194 -4.11 1.41 -11.98
CA SER A 194 -4.59 2.42 -11.03
C SER A 194 -6.06 2.20 -10.70
N LYS A 195 -6.39 2.34 -9.41
CA LYS A 195 -7.78 2.35 -8.91
C LYS A 195 -8.63 3.49 -9.51
N SER A 196 -7.98 4.59 -9.90
CA SER A 196 -8.64 5.79 -10.44
C SER A 196 -8.56 5.90 -11.96
N ALA A 197 -8.17 4.84 -12.67
CA ALA A 197 -8.16 4.83 -14.12
C ALA A 197 -9.60 4.93 -14.67
N GLU A 198 -9.81 5.74 -15.71
CA GLU A 198 -11.12 5.92 -16.35
C GLU A 198 -11.63 4.61 -16.98
N SER A 199 -10.73 3.83 -17.60
CA SER A 199 -11.05 2.53 -18.16
C SER A 199 -11.09 1.46 -17.08
N GLU A 200 -12.26 0.88 -16.83
CA GLU A 200 -12.38 -0.26 -15.92
C GLU A 200 -11.65 -1.51 -16.43
N ALA A 201 -11.46 -1.63 -17.75
CA ALA A 201 -10.74 -2.74 -18.36
C ALA A 201 -9.25 -2.75 -17.99
N SER A 202 -8.70 -1.60 -17.59
CA SER A 202 -7.30 -1.44 -17.18
C SER A 202 -6.94 -2.18 -15.89
N ARG A 203 -7.92 -2.47 -15.03
CA ARG A 203 -7.72 -2.88 -13.64
C ARG A 203 -8.63 -4.04 -13.23
N ILE A 204 -8.17 -4.82 -12.26
CA ILE A 204 -8.99 -5.84 -11.57
C ILE A 204 -9.05 -5.47 -10.10
N ALA A 205 -10.25 -5.32 -9.53
CA ALA A 205 -10.42 -5.14 -8.10
C ALA A 205 -10.32 -6.50 -7.37
N ILE A 206 -9.82 -6.52 -6.14
CA ILE A 206 -9.65 -7.76 -5.34
C ILE A 206 -11.00 -8.47 -5.16
N LEU A 207 -12.08 -7.70 -4.96
CA LEU A 207 -13.43 -8.19 -4.76
C LEU A 207 -14.24 -8.33 -6.08
N GLU A 208 -13.59 -8.20 -7.24
CA GLU A 208 -14.24 -8.33 -8.54
C GLU A 208 -14.64 -9.77 -8.82
N SER A 209 -15.83 -9.98 -9.39
CA SER A 209 -16.32 -11.33 -9.66
C SER A 209 -15.49 -12.04 -10.73
N PRO A 210 -15.36 -13.38 -10.65
CA PRO A 210 -14.65 -14.18 -11.66
C PRO A 210 -15.06 -13.89 -13.10
N ASP A 211 -16.36 -13.74 -13.37
CA ASP A 211 -16.86 -13.46 -14.72
C ASP A 211 -16.40 -12.11 -15.27
N VAL A 212 -16.28 -11.09 -14.41
CA VAL A 212 -15.88 -9.75 -14.81
C VAL A 212 -14.39 -9.71 -15.09
N PHE A 213 -13.56 -10.16 -14.14
CA PHE A 213 -12.12 -10.12 -14.36
C PHE A 213 -11.68 -11.10 -15.45
N ARG A 214 -12.37 -12.23 -15.64
CA ARG A 214 -12.15 -13.13 -16.79
C ARG A 214 -12.26 -12.38 -18.11
N LYS A 215 -13.32 -11.59 -18.30
CA LYS A 215 -13.47 -10.78 -19.53
C LYS A 215 -12.32 -9.81 -19.72
N LYS A 216 -11.82 -9.20 -18.64
CA LYS A 216 -10.69 -8.26 -18.69
C LYS A 216 -9.38 -8.95 -19.05
N ILE A 217 -9.06 -10.08 -18.42
CA ILE A 217 -7.84 -10.87 -18.72
C ILE A 217 -7.86 -11.37 -20.17
N MET A 218 -9.01 -11.91 -20.63
CA MET A 218 -9.14 -12.38 -22.00
C MET A 218 -8.91 -11.24 -23.02
N ARG A 219 -9.31 -10.01 -22.68
CA ARG A 219 -9.14 -8.80 -23.50
C ARG A 219 -7.83 -8.04 -23.27
N ALA A 220 -6.99 -8.47 -22.32
CA ALA A 220 -5.76 -7.78 -22.01
C ALA A 220 -4.88 -7.64 -23.27
N VAL A 221 -4.30 -6.47 -23.47
CA VAL A 221 -3.47 -6.17 -24.64
C VAL A 221 -2.22 -7.04 -24.61
N THR A 222 -1.96 -7.70 -25.74
CA THR A 222 -0.75 -8.47 -26.04
C THR A 222 -0.24 -8.04 -27.42
N ASP A 223 0.98 -8.43 -27.76
CA ASP A 223 1.50 -8.24 -29.11
C ASP A 223 0.89 -9.24 -30.12
N THR A 224 1.39 -9.24 -31.36
CA THR A 224 0.92 -10.09 -32.46
C THR A 224 1.83 -11.29 -32.76
N GLU A 225 2.94 -11.45 -32.03
CA GLU A 225 3.91 -12.53 -32.28
C GLU A 225 3.41 -13.90 -31.81
N ASN A 226 2.45 -13.92 -30.88
CA ASN A 226 1.87 -15.13 -30.28
C ASN A 226 2.92 -16.09 -29.69
N GLU A 227 3.97 -15.51 -29.12
CA GLU A 227 5.06 -16.21 -28.41
C GLU A 227 5.04 -15.77 -26.94
N ILE A 228 4.92 -16.73 -26.02
CA ILE A 228 4.90 -16.43 -24.58
C ILE A 228 6.35 -16.35 -24.09
N ARG A 229 6.88 -15.12 -24.01
CA ARG A 229 8.22 -14.81 -23.52
C ARG A 229 8.15 -13.63 -22.56
N PHE A 230 8.97 -13.67 -21.51
CA PHE A 230 9.17 -12.54 -20.62
C PHE A 230 10.16 -11.55 -21.25
N ASP A 231 9.64 -10.39 -21.65
CA ASP A 231 10.38 -9.30 -22.27
C ASP A 231 9.61 -7.99 -22.01
N PRO A 232 9.85 -7.31 -20.88
CA PRO A 232 9.10 -6.11 -20.53
C PRO A 232 9.25 -4.96 -21.53
N GLU A 233 10.32 -4.93 -22.32
CA GLU A 233 10.58 -3.87 -23.30
C GLU A 233 9.79 -4.11 -24.59
N ASN A 234 9.88 -5.32 -25.17
CA ASN A 234 9.27 -5.61 -26.47
C ASN A 234 7.88 -6.25 -26.34
N LYS A 235 7.58 -6.89 -25.21
CA LYS A 235 6.33 -7.64 -24.95
C LYS A 235 5.72 -7.24 -23.59
N PRO A 236 5.49 -5.93 -23.33
CA PRO A 236 5.07 -5.44 -22.02
C PRO A 236 3.75 -6.06 -21.54
N GLY A 237 2.81 -6.30 -22.45
CA GLY A 237 1.53 -6.94 -22.12
C GLY A 237 1.67 -8.40 -21.66
N VAL A 238 2.43 -9.21 -22.41
CA VAL A 238 2.68 -10.62 -22.07
C VAL A 238 3.50 -10.73 -20.79
N SER A 239 4.52 -9.89 -20.62
CA SER A 239 5.35 -9.83 -19.43
C SER A 239 4.57 -9.44 -18.18
N ASN A 240 3.60 -8.52 -18.31
CA ASN A 240 2.69 -8.17 -17.23
C ASN A 240 1.80 -9.37 -16.84
N LEU A 241 1.22 -10.09 -17.82
CA LEU A 241 0.41 -11.29 -17.54
C LEU A 241 1.24 -12.40 -16.88
N LEU A 242 2.48 -12.65 -17.34
CA LEU A 242 3.40 -13.60 -16.73
C LEU A 242 3.78 -13.19 -15.30
N THR A 243 4.00 -11.89 -15.06
CA THR A 243 4.24 -11.35 -13.71
C THR A 243 3.06 -11.63 -12.78
N ILE A 244 1.84 -11.30 -13.22
CA ILE A 244 0.63 -11.54 -12.42
C ILE A 244 0.46 -13.04 -12.16
N TYR A 245 0.63 -13.89 -13.18
CA TYR A 245 0.56 -15.35 -13.03
C TYR A 245 1.55 -15.84 -11.99
N SER A 246 2.83 -15.50 -12.17
CA SER A 246 3.93 -15.90 -11.29
C SER A 246 3.62 -15.59 -9.82
N LEU A 247 3.13 -14.39 -9.54
CA LEU A 247 2.85 -13.95 -8.17
C LEU A 247 1.62 -14.61 -7.54
N PHE A 248 0.59 -14.97 -8.33
CA PHE A 248 -0.57 -15.69 -7.80
C PHE A 248 -0.34 -17.20 -7.66
N ALA A 249 0.43 -17.78 -8.58
CA ALA A 249 0.80 -19.20 -8.55
C ALA A 249 1.96 -19.48 -7.57
N ASP A 250 2.68 -18.45 -7.13
CA ASP A 250 3.94 -18.57 -6.40
C ASP A 250 4.97 -19.42 -7.19
N GLU A 251 5.03 -19.21 -8.51
CA GLU A 251 5.92 -19.91 -9.46
C GLU A 251 6.83 -18.93 -10.20
N PRO A 252 8.12 -19.26 -10.47
CA PRO A 252 9.01 -18.36 -11.20
C PRO A 252 8.59 -18.21 -12.66
N VAL A 253 8.79 -17.00 -13.21
CA VAL A 253 8.44 -16.68 -14.60
C VAL A 253 9.10 -17.64 -15.60
N ASP A 254 10.35 -18.00 -15.39
CA ASP A 254 11.08 -18.89 -16.29
C ASP A 254 10.39 -20.27 -16.43
N ALA A 255 9.86 -20.80 -15.32
CA ALA A 255 9.10 -22.05 -15.34
C ALA A 255 7.77 -21.92 -16.08
N LEU A 256 7.12 -20.74 -15.99
CA LEU A 256 5.91 -20.45 -16.76
C LEU A 256 6.25 -20.37 -18.26
N VAL A 257 7.30 -19.64 -18.63
CA VAL A 257 7.74 -19.52 -20.04
C VAL A 257 8.04 -20.90 -20.62
N GLU A 258 8.72 -21.78 -19.87
CA GLU A 258 8.97 -23.16 -20.29
C GLU A 258 7.67 -23.96 -20.48
N ARG A 259 6.74 -23.87 -19.53
CA ARG A 259 5.41 -24.53 -19.59
C ARG A 259 4.58 -24.12 -20.80
N TYR A 260 4.74 -22.88 -21.27
CA TYR A 260 3.97 -22.32 -22.37
C TYR A 260 4.66 -22.38 -23.73
N GLN A 261 5.80 -23.08 -23.86
CA GLN A 261 6.44 -23.30 -25.16
C GLN A 261 5.47 -23.94 -26.17
N GLY A 262 5.33 -23.31 -27.34
CA GLY A 262 4.42 -23.76 -28.40
C GLY A 262 2.92 -23.54 -28.12
N ARG A 263 2.55 -22.92 -27.00
CA ARG A 263 1.17 -22.56 -26.66
C ARG A 263 0.90 -21.09 -27.01
N GLY A 264 -0.38 -20.74 -27.21
CA GLY A 264 -0.79 -19.38 -27.58
C GLY A 264 -1.26 -18.54 -26.41
N TYR A 265 -1.43 -17.22 -26.62
CA TYR A 265 -1.89 -16.29 -25.57
C TYR A 265 -3.25 -16.64 -24.97
N GLY A 266 -4.11 -17.31 -25.75
CA GLY A 266 -5.39 -17.81 -25.26
C GLY A 266 -5.26 -18.82 -24.12
N ASP A 267 -4.22 -19.66 -24.14
CA ASP A 267 -3.98 -20.64 -23.09
C ASP A 267 -3.43 -19.97 -21.82
N LEU A 268 -2.43 -19.08 -21.96
CA LEU A 268 -1.91 -18.28 -20.84
C LEU A 268 -3.03 -17.51 -20.12
N LYS A 269 -3.91 -16.85 -20.89
CA LYS A 269 -5.01 -16.05 -20.34
C LYS A 269 -6.06 -16.91 -19.64
N LYS A 270 -6.40 -18.09 -20.17
CA LYS A 270 -7.36 -19.01 -19.53
C LYS A 270 -6.79 -19.56 -18.22
N ASP A 271 -5.57 -20.06 -18.24
CA ASP A 271 -4.94 -20.64 -17.07
C ASP A 271 -4.71 -19.56 -15.99
N LEU A 272 -4.35 -18.32 -16.38
CA LEU A 272 -4.26 -17.19 -15.46
C LEU A 272 -5.60 -16.90 -14.77
N VAL A 273 -6.71 -16.96 -15.52
CA VAL A 273 -8.06 -16.79 -14.94
C VAL A 273 -8.33 -17.85 -13.89
N GLU A 274 -7.94 -19.10 -14.13
CA GLU A 274 -8.16 -20.20 -13.18
C GLU A 274 -7.36 -20.00 -11.89
N VAL A 275 -6.06 -19.70 -12.02
CA VAL A 275 -5.17 -19.43 -10.88
C VAL A 275 -5.68 -18.24 -10.05
N MET A 276 -6.06 -17.15 -10.72
CA MET A 276 -6.62 -15.98 -10.05
C MET A 276 -7.98 -16.28 -9.40
N SER A 277 -8.82 -17.11 -10.02
CA SER A 277 -10.13 -17.48 -9.48
C SER A 277 -10.00 -18.29 -8.19
N ASP A 278 -9.05 -19.22 -8.10
CA ASP A 278 -8.79 -19.96 -6.87
C ASP A 278 -8.32 -19.03 -5.73
N LYS A 279 -7.29 -18.22 -5.99
CA LYS A 279 -6.70 -17.34 -4.96
C LYS A 279 -7.64 -16.22 -4.55
N LEU A 280 -8.19 -15.46 -5.50
CA LEU A 280 -9.15 -14.38 -5.19
C LEU A 280 -10.46 -14.93 -4.64
N GLY A 281 -10.91 -16.11 -5.10
CA GLY A 281 -12.11 -16.77 -4.56
C GLY A 281 -12.01 -17.03 -3.05
N LYS A 282 -10.86 -17.50 -2.58
CA LYS A 282 -10.56 -17.70 -1.15
C LYS A 282 -10.58 -16.37 -0.37
N ILE A 283 -9.92 -15.33 -0.90
CA ILE A 283 -9.92 -14.00 -0.28
C ILE A 283 -11.34 -13.44 -0.19
N GLN A 284 -12.11 -13.53 -1.28
CA GLN A 284 -13.49 -13.04 -1.33
C GLN A 284 -14.42 -13.82 -0.41
N GLN A 285 -14.23 -15.13 -0.29
CA GLN A 285 -14.95 -15.94 0.69
C GLN A 285 -14.63 -15.48 2.10
N ARG A 286 -13.35 -15.36 2.45
CA ARG A 286 -12.92 -14.91 3.78
C ARG A 286 -13.42 -13.51 4.10
N PHE A 287 -13.41 -12.61 3.12
CA PHE A 287 -13.97 -11.27 3.24
C PHE A 287 -15.47 -11.32 3.60
N ARG A 288 -16.25 -12.17 2.93
CA ARG A 288 -17.68 -12.36 3.25
C ARG A 288 -17.92 -13.00 4.61
N GLU A 289 -17.01 -13.87 5.07
CA GLU A 289 -17.09 -14.48 6.40
C GLU A 289 -16.79 -13.49 7.54
N LEU A 290 -16.13 -12.37 7.23
CA LEU A 290 -15.83 -11.30 8.19
C LEU A 290 -16.96 -10.27 8.24
N ASP A 291 -18.22 -10.71 8.24
CA ASP A 291 -19.40 -9.82 8.15
C ASP A 291 -19.85 -9.24 9.48
N ASP A 292 -19.38 -9.76 10.62
CA ASP A 292 -19.68 -9.22 11.96
C ASP A 292 -18.94 -7.89 12.19
N PRO A 293 -19.65 -6.74 12.22
CA PRO A 293 -19.03 -5.45 12.44
C PRO A 293 -18.45 -5.33 13.85
N ALA A 294 -19.00 -6.05 14.84
CA ALA A 294 -18.54 -5.99 16.22
C ALA A 294 -17.17 -6.69 16.38
N GLU A 295 -16.95 -7.79 15.66
CA GLU A 295 -15.65 -8.47 15.63
C GLU A 295 -14.59 -7.57 14.99
N LEU A 296 -14.88 -6.96 13.85
CA LEU A 296 -13.95 -6.04 13.19
C LEU A 296 -13.65 -4.81 14.06
N ASP A 297 -14.67 -4.19 14.65
CA ASP A 297 -14.49 -3.03 15.54
C ASP A 297 -13.67 -3.41 16.79
N LYS A 298 -13.79 -4.65 17.30
CA LYS A 298 -12.95 -5.15 18.39
C LYS A 298 -11.49 -5.28 17.96
N ILE A 299 -11.22 -5.92 16.82
CA ILE A 299 -9.85 -6.06 16.28
C ILE A 299 -9.18 -4.69 16.10
N LEU A 300 -9.91 -3.74 15.51
CA LEU A 300 -9.40 -2.39 15.27
C LEU A 300 -9.17 -1.60 16.56
N ARG A 301 -10.01 -1.82 17.58
CA ARG A 301 -9.82 -1.21 18.91
C ARG A 301 -8.58 -1.76 19.60
N ASP A 302 -8.44 -3.09 19.66
CA ASP A 302 -7.30 -3.76 20.27
C ASP A 302 -6.00 -3.37 19.54
N GLY A 303 -6.05 -3.25 18.21
CA GLY A 303 -4.94 -2.77 17.39
C GLY A 303 -4.58 -1.30 17.66
N ALA A 304 -5.58 -0.43 17.76
CA ALA A 304 -5.35 0.99 18.07
C ALA A 304 -4.76 1.18 19.48
N GLU A 305 -5.21 0.40 20.48
CA GLU A 305 -4.64 0.44 21.84
C GLU A 305 -3.17 0.03 21.85
N LYS A 306 -2.83 -1.07 21.16
CA LYS A 306 -1.43 -1.53 21.00
C LYS A 306 -0.58 -0.50 20.26
N ALA A 307 -1.09 0.05 19.17
CA ALA A 307 -0.40 1.07 18.37
C ALA A 307 -0.16 2.35 19.19
N ALA A 308 -1.18 2.84 19.89
CA ALA A 308 -1.08 4.02 20.74
C ALA A 308 -0.05 3.85 21.86
N ALA A 309 -0.01 2.68 22.52
CA ALA A 309 0.96 2.41 23.58
C ALA A 309 2.41 2.44 23.08
N GLU A 310 2.67 1.98 21.85
CA GLU A 310 4.00 2.03 21.23
C GLU A 310 4.34 3.45 20.73
N ALA A 311 3.40 4.10 20.05
CA ALA A 311 3.53 5.45 19.55
C ALA A 311 3.78 6.48 20.67
N GLU A 312 3.16 6.30 21.83
CA GLU A 312 3.33 7.18 23.00
C GLU A 312 4.79 7.22 23.48
N LYS A 313 5.50 6.08 23.45
CA LYS A 313 6.90 6.01 23.88
C LYS A 313 7.79 6.92 23.03
N VAL A 314 7.61 6.87 21.70
CA VAL A 314 8.36 7.70 20.76
C VAL A 314 7.93 9.15 20.88
N LEU A 315 6.64 9.43 20.99
CA LEU A 315 6.13 10.79 21.12
C LEU A 315 6.67 11.48 22.39
N LEU A 316 6.68 10.80 23.54
CA LEU A 316 7.27 11.34 24.77
C LEU A 316 8.75 11.66 24.60
N ARG A 317 9.51 10.78 23.95
CA ARG A 317 10.93 10.99 23.63
C ARG A 317 11.13 12.25 22.77
N VAL A 318 10.31 12.42 21.75
CA VAL A 318 10.31 13.62 20.87
C VAL A 318 9.96 14.88 21.65
N LYS A 319 8.89 14.86 22.45
CA LYS A 319 8.46 16.02 23.23
C LYS A 319 9.51 16.45 24.23
N GLN A 320 10.16 15.50 24.91
CA GLN A 320 11.29 15.77 25.79
C GLN A 320 12.47 16.39 25.03
N ALA A 321 12.83 15.83 23.88
CA ALA A 321 13.93 16.34 23.04
C ALA A 321 13.66 17.77 22.52
N MET A 322 12.39 18.11 22.27
CA MET A 322 11.95 19.45 21.89
C MET A 322 11.77 20.41 23.07
N GLY A 323 11.99 19.97 24.32
CA GLY A 323 11.87 20.79 25.52
C GLY A 323 10.42 21.13 25.91
N LEU A 324 9.44 20.34 25.49
CA LEU A 324 8.06 20.50 25.90
C LEU A 324 7.88 20.00 27.34
N VAL A 325 7.06 20.70 28.13
CA VAL A 325 6.74 20.29 29.50
C VAL A 325 5.93 18.99 29.46
N LEU A 326 6.39 17.99 30.21
CA LEU A 326 5.70 16.71 30.41
C LEU A 326 5.11 16.71 31.83
N LEU A 327 3.84 16.34 31.97
CA LEU A 327 3.10 16.31 33.24
C LEU A 327 2.66 14.90 33.59
#